data_AF-A0A9R1AMV9-F1
#
_entry.id   AF-A0A9R1AMV9-F1
#
_cell.length_a   1.000
_cell.length_b   1.000
_cell.length_c   1.000
_cell.angle_alpha   90.00
_cell.angle_beta   90.00
_cell.angle_gamma   90.00
#
_symmetry.space_group_name_H-M   'P 1'
#
loop_
_entity.id
_entity.type
_entity.pdbx_description
1 polymer ?
#
loop_
_entity_poly.entity_id
_entity_poly.type
_entity_poly.pdbx_seq_one_letter_code
_entity_poly.pdbx_strand_id
1 'polypeptide(L)'
;MVLSFSSNCRIEEVAASCDAIRFYQLYVFKKRAVSATLVRRAESNGFKAIVLTVDNPMLGRRERDIRNKMVAPAKPNLEGLISLENLDTTDGSQLVKYVRDTMDPSLSWKDVEWLKSITSLPILLKGILTAEDARKAVEAGVAGVIVSNHGGRQLDYAPATISVLEEVY
;
A
#
# COMPACT_ATOMS: atom_id res chain seq x y z
N MET A 1 10.41 11.45 -0.62
CA MET A 1 9.41 10.92 -1.58
C MET A 1 8.85 9.59 -1.07
N VAL A 2 7.57 9.29 -1.29
CA VAL A 2 7.02 7.93 -1.06
C VAL A 2 6.74 7.27 -2.41
N LEU A 3 7.45 6.20 -2.74
CA LEU A 3 7.27 5.45 -4.00
C LEU A 3 6.17 4.41 -3.83
N SER A 4 5.18 4.38 -4.73
CA SER A 4 4.17 3.32 -4.73
C SER A 4 4.73 2.01 -5.28
N PHE A 5 4.33 0.86 -4.70
CA PHE A 5 4.62 -0.44 -5.31
C PHE A 5 4.11 -0.55 -6.75
N SER A 6 3.02 0.17 -7.09
CA SER A 6 2.43 0.20 -8.43
C SER A 6 2.98 1.33 -9.31
N SER A 7 4.12 1.91 -8.95
CA SER A 7 4.85 2.86 -9.80
C SER A 7 5.13 2.28 -11.19
N ASN A 8 5.11 3.15 -12.19
CA ASN A 8 5.53 2.84 -13.56
C ASN A 8 7.07 2.80 -13.72
N CYS A 9 7.81 3.23 -12.71
CA CYS A 9 9.26 3.07 -12.61
C CYS A 9 9.61 2.02 -11.55
N ARG A 10 10.67 1.24 -11.80
CA ARG A 10 11.19 0.24 -10.86
C ARG A 10 11.82 0.89 -9.62
N ILE A 11 11.83 0.16 -8.51
CA ILE A 11 12.49 0.56 -7.25
C ILE A 11 13.94 1.01 -7.53
N GLU A 12 14.67 0.20 -8.30
CA GLU A 12 16.09 0.39 -8.63
C GLU A 12 16.31 1.64 -9.49
N GLU A 13 15.46 1.86 -10.50
CA GLU A 13 15.53 3.03 -11.37
C GLU A 13 15.30 4.33 -10.58
N VAL A 14 14.31 4.31 -9.69
CA VAL A 14 14.03 5.44 -8.82
C VAL A 14 15.18 5.69 -7.84
N ALA A 15 15.78 4.65 -7.28
CA ALA A 15 16.92 4.78 -6.38
C ALA A 15 18.15 5.36 -7.09
N ALA A 16 18.41 4.93 -8.33
CA ALA A 16 19.53 5.42 -9.13
C ALA A 16 19.36 6.86 -9.65
N SER A 17 18.13 7.40 -9.68
CA SER A 17 17.86 8.70 -10.31
C SER A 17 18.46 9.92 -9.60
N CYS A 18 18.57 9.90 -8.27
CA CYS A 18 19.18 10.99 -7.48
C CYS A 18 19.51 10.55 -6.05
N ASP A 19 20.29 11.32 -5.32
CA ASP A 19 20.42 11.11 -3.87
C ASP A 19 19.27 11.84 -3.14
N ALA A 20 18.38 11.06 -2.50
CA ALA A 20 17.19 11.59 -1.83
C ALA A 20 16.64 10.61 -0.80
N ILE A 21 16.01 11.15 0.25
CA ILE A 21 15.25 10.35 1.22
C ILE A 21 13.97 9.83 0.56
N ARG A 22 13.86 8.49 0.50
CA ARG A 22 12.76 7.77 -0.11
C ARG A 22 12.15 6.77 0.86
N PHE A 23 10.84 6.70 0.90
CA PHE A 23 10.08 5.64 1.56
C PHE A 23 9.35 4.82 0.51
N TYR A 24 9.07 3.55 0.82
CA TYR A 24 8.44 2.63 -0.11
C TYR A 24 7.06 2.22 0.39
N GLN A 25 6.01 2.57 -0.36
CA GLN A 25 4.65 2.20 -0.05
C GLN A 25 4.36 0.77 -0.52
N LEU A 26 3.80 -0.03 0.38
CA LEU A 26 3.52 -1.45 0.18
C LEU A 26 2.07 -1.81 0.55
N TYR A 27 1.55 -2.84 -0.13
CA TYR A 27 0.44 -3.66 0.34
C TYR A 27 0.92 -5.06 0.71
N VAL A 28 0.26 -5.67 1.67
CA VAL A 28 0.46 -7.09 1.96
C VAL A 28 -0.31 -7.91 0.92
N PHE A 29 0.43 -8.60 0.06
CA PHE A 29 -0.13 -9.52 -0.92
C PHE A 29 -0.49 -10.86 -0.29
N LYS A 30 -1.49 -11.55 -0.85
CA LYS A 30 -1.84 -12.94 -0.46
C LYS A 30 -0.62 -13.85 -0.50
N LYS A 31 0.17 -13.74 -1.57
CA LYS A 31 1.50 -14.37 -1.66
C LYS A 31 2.51 -13.52 -0.87
N ARG A 32 2.70 -13.82 0.41
CA ARG A 32 3.63 -13.10 1.32
C ARG A 32 5.06 -12.97 0.77
N ALA A 33 5.52 -13.95 0.00
CA ALA A 33 6.82 -13.92 -0.69
C ALA A 33 6.98 -12.74 -1.67
N VAL A 34 5.88 -12.26 -2.27
CA VAL A 34 5.89 -11.07 -3.15
C VAL A 34 6.21 -9.83 -2.33
N SER A 35 5.46 -9.58 -1.25
CA SER A 35 5.71 -8.42 -0.39
C SER A 35 7.12 -8.49 0.23
N ALA A 36 7.57 -9.68 0.66
CA ALA A 36 8.94 -9.86 1.18
C ALA A 36 10.04 -9.58 0.14
N THR A 37 9.79 -9.91 -1.13
CA THR A 37 10.72 -9.56 -2.22
C THR A 37 10.77 -8.04 -2.46
N LEU A 38 9.62 -7.36 -2.43
CA LEU A 38 9.55 -5.90 -2.61
C LEU A 38 10.22 -5.15 -1.44
N VAL A 39 10.01 -5.62 -0.21
CA VAL A 39 10.66 -5.07 0.99
C VAL A 39 12.18 -5.19 0.88
N ARG A 40 12.70 -6.38 0.58
CA ARG A 40 14.15 -6.59 0.39
C ARG A 40 14.72 -5.71 -0.72
N ARG A 41 14.00 -5.57 -1.84
CA ARG A 41 14.42 -4.68 -2.93
C ARG A 41 14.48 -3.22 -2.48
N ALA A 42 13.48 -2.72 -1.75
CA ALA A 42 13.49 -1.36 -1.22
C ALA A 42 14.66 -1.15 -0.24
N GLU A 43 14.87 -2.08 0.69
CA GLU A 43 15.99 -2.05 1.65
C GLU A 43 17.35 -2.01 0.96
N SER A 44 17.61 -2.93 0.04
CA SER A 44 18.89 -3.01 -0.69
C SER A 44 19.15 -1.79 -1.57
N ASN A 45 18.12 -1.02 -1.91
CA ASN A 45 18.22 0.22 -2.69
C ASN A 45 18.13 1.48 -1.83
N GLY A 46 18.38 1.37 -0.52
CA GLY A 46 18.59 2.52 0.36
C GLY A 46 17.32 3.29 0.74
N PHE A 47 16.13 2.72 0.52
CA PHE A 47 14.89 3.28 1.05
C PHE A 47 14.94 3.30 2.58
N LYS A 48 14.34 4.33 3.18
CA LYS A 48 14.50 4.66 4.60
C LYS A 48 13.32 4.28 5.49
N ALA A 49 12.20 3.87 4.89
CA ALA A 49 11.02 3.38 5.61
C ALA A 49 10.10 2.59 4.68
N ILE A 50 9.29 1.70 5.26
CA ILE A 50 8.16 1.05 4.61
C ILE A 50 6.87 1.75 5.02
N VAL A 51 6.08 2.18 4.04
CA VAL A 51 4.74 2.76 4.27
C VAL A 51 3.70 1.67 3.98
N LEU A 52 3.26 0.97 5.01
CA LEU A 52 2.23 -0.05 4.90
C LEU A 52 0.86 0.61 4.79
N THR A 53 0.14 0.35 3.71
CA THR A 53 -1.22 0.87 3.52
C THR A 53 -2.25 -0.09 4.11
N VAL A 54 -3.06 0.40 5.05
CA VAL A 54 -4.00 -0.41 5.85
C VAL A 54 -5.48 -0.11 5.58
N ASP A 55 -5.79 0.85 4.69
CA ASP A 55 -7.15 1.32 4.36
C ASP A 55 -7.74 0.72 3.06
N ASN A 56 -7.10 -0.31 2.49
CA ASN A 56 -7.50 -0.93 1.23
C ASN A 56 -7.46 -2.47 1.32
N PRO A 57 -8.28 -3.11 2.19
CA PRO A 57 -8.49 -4.57 2.12
C PRO A 57 -9.22 -4.97 0.83
N MET A 58 -10.07 -4.06 0.33
CA MET A 58 -10.71 -4.12 -0.99
C MET A 58 -10.60 -2.75 -1.65
N LEU A 59 -10.65 -2.72 -2.99
CA LEU A 59 -10.61 -1.46 -3.71
C LEU A 59 -11.92 -0.69 -3.54
N GLY A 60 -11.84 0.61 -3.23
CA GLY A 60 -13.00 1.49 -3.22
C GLY A 60 -13.72 1.54 -4.58
N ARG A 61 -15.03 1.74 -4.55
CA ARG A 61 -15.86 1.77 -5.77
C ARG A 61 -15.68 3.11 -6.49
N ARG A 62 -14.83 3.13 -7.51
CA ARG A 62 -14.55 4.32 -8.33
C ARG A 62 -15.39 4.26 -9.60
N GLU A 63 -16.53 4.95 -9.60
CA GLU A 63 -17.51 4.86 -10.68
C GLU A 63 -16.93 5.22 -12.06
N ARG A 64 -16.04 6.21 -12.12
CA ARG A 64 -15.39 6.62 -13.37
C ARG A 64 -14.51 5.51 -13.94
N ASP A 65 -13.79 4.79 -13.08
CA ASP A 65 -12.93 3.67 -13.50
C ASP A 65 -13.79 2.53 -14.06
N ILE A 66 -14.98 2.28 -13.48
CA ILE A 66 -15.95 1.28 -13.95
C ILE A 66 -16.55 1.70 -15.30
N ARG A 67 -17.07 2.94 -15.39
CA ARG A 67 -17.68 3.47 -16.63
C ARG A 67 -16.70 3.48 -17.79
N ASN A 68 -15.44 3.83 -17.54
CA ASN A 68 -14.41 3.95 -18.56
C ASN A 68 -13.68 2.63 -18.85
N LYS A 69 -14.06 1.55 -18.16
CA LYS A 69 -13.39 0.24 -18.24
C LYS A 69 -11.87 0.34 -18.05
N MET A 70 -11.46 0.99 -16.96
CA MET A 70 -10.06 1.31 -16.69
C MET A 70 -9.15 0.08 -16.82
N VAL A 71 -8.17 0.19 -17.71
CA VAL A 71 -7.12 -0.82 -17.92
C VAL A 71 -6.02 -0.57 -16.89
N ALA A 72 -5.60 -1.63 -16.20
CA ALA A 72 -4.55 -1.52 -15.20
C ALA A 72 -3.20 -1.29 -15.90
N PRO A 73 -2.43 -0.25 -15.54
CA PRO A 73 -1.13 -0.02 -16.14
C PRO A 73 -0.16 -1.15 -15.76
N ALA A 74 0.88 -1.31 -16.58
CA ALA A 74 2.01 -2.19 -16.29
C ALA A 74 2.59 -1.88 -14.89
N LYS A 75 3.02 -2.93 -14.19
CA LYS A 75 3.61 -2.83 -12.85
C LYS A 75 4.99 -3.45 -12.88
N PRO A 76 6.02 -2.72 -13.33
CA PRO A 76 7.38 -3.25 -13.50
C PRO A 76 7.95 -3.88 -12.23
N ASN A 77 7.54 -3.42 -11.05
CA ASN A 77 7.98 -3.99 -9.78
C ASN A 77 7.44 -5.40 -9.51
N LEU A 78 6.38 -5.84 -10.19
CA LEU A 78 5.75 -7.14 -9.99
C LEU A 78 6.04 -8.13 -11.12
N GLU A 79 6.83 -7.72 -12.12
CA GLU A 79 7.23 -8.57 -13.23
C GLU A 79 7.92 -9.84 -12.72
N GLY A 80 7.45 -11.01 -13.18
CA GLY A 80 7.92 -12.32 -12.71
C GLY A 80 7.45 -12.73 -11.31
N LEU A 81 6.79 -11.84 -10.54
CA LEU A 81 6.30 -12.14 -9.18
C LEU A 81 4.80 -12.45 -9.15
N ILE A 82 4.02 -11.73 -9.97
CA ILE A 82 2.58 -11.91 -10.12
C ILE A 82 2.27 -11.93 -11.61
N SER A 83 1.67 -13.02 -12.09
CA SER A 83 1.08 -13.00 -13.44
C SER A 83 -0.13 -12.08 -13.45
N LEU A 84 -0.12 -11.12 -14.36
CA LEU A 84 -1.24 -10.22 -14.63
C LEU A 84 -2.04 -10.67 -15.85
N GLU A 85 -1.76 -11.88 -16.36
CA GLU A 85 -2.50 -12.46 -17.48
C GLU A 85 -3.97 -12.69 -17.08
N ASN A 86 -4.89 -12.47 -18.02
CA ASN A 86 -6.33 -12.72 -17.84
C ASN A 86 -7.04 -11.82 -16.80
N LEU A 87 -6.59 -10.56 -16.62
CA LEU A 87 -7.38 -9.53 -15.95
C LEU A 87 -8.61 -9.17 -16.80
N ASP A 88 -9.64 -10.00 -16.67
CA ASP A 88 -10.96 -9.79 -17.28
C ASP A 88 -11.57 -8.45 -16.84
N THR A 89 -12.25 -7.80 -17.79
CA THR A 89 -12.92 -6.50 -17.65
C THR A 89 -14.44 -6.61 -17.52
N THR A 90 -15.00 -7.83 -17.48
CA THR A 90 -16.45 -8.06 -17.38
C THR A 90 -17.12 -7.31 -16.21
N ASP A 91 -16.43 -7.10 -15.09
CA ASP A 91 -16.90 -6.32 -13.93
C ASP A 91 -16.66 -4.78 -14.05
N GLY A 92 -16.23 -4.30 -15.21
CA GLY A 92 -15.93 -2.88 -15.48
C GLY A 92 -14.45 -2.54 -15.37
N SER A 93 -13.87 -2.54 -14.17
CA SER A 93 -12.48 -2.07 -13.94
C SER A 93 -11.49 -3.19 -13.64
N GLN A 94 -10.39 -3.28 -14.40
CA GLN A 94 -9.32 -4.27 -14.14
C GLN A 94 -8.64 -4.04 -12.78
N LEU A 95 -8.65 -2.81 -12.27
CA LEU A 95 -8.06 -2.50 -10.97
C LEU A 95 -8.79 -3.22 -9.83
N VAL A 96 -10.13 -3.35 -9.93
CA VAL A 96 -10.94 -4.05 -8.92
C VAL A 96 -10.55 -5.53 -8.87
N LYS A 97 -10.50 -6.19 -10.02
CA LYS A 97 -10.10 -7.59 -10.11
C LYS A 97 -8.67 -7.81 -9.63
N TYR A 98 -7.75 -6.94 -10.06
CA TYR A 98 -6.35 -7.01 -9.64
C TYR A 98 -6.20 -6.96 -8.11
N VAL A 99 -6.83 -5.98 -7.44
CA VAL A 99 -6.78 -5.88 -5.97
C VAL A 99 -7.39 -7.12 -5.33
N ARG A 100 -8.58 -7.53 -5.78
CA ARG A 100 -9.29 -8.72 -5.27
C ARG A 100 -8.44 -9.99 -5.35
N ASP A 101 -7.71 -10.18 -6.44
CA ASP A 101 -6.98 -11.41 -6.71
C ASP A 101 -5.61 -11.44 -6.02
N THR A 102 -4.98 -10.28 -5.85
CA THR A 102 -3.57 -10.19 -5.42
C THR A 102 -3.37 -9.71 -3.98
N MET A 103 -4.20 -8.78 -3.50
CA MET A 103 -4.09 -8.21 -2.16
C MET A 103 -4.84 -9.07 -1.14
N ASP A 104 -4.33 -9.12 0.08
CA ASP A 104 -4.93 -9.93 1.14
C ASP A 104 -5.99 -9.13 1.92
N PRO A 105 -7.29 -9.47 1.81
CA PRO A 105 -8.34 -8.77 2.54
C PRO A 105 -8.38 -9.14 4.03
N SER A 106 -7.63 -10.18 4.45
CA SER A 106 -7.58 -10.64 5.85
C SER A 106 -6.51 -9.93 6.69
N LEU A 107 -5.93 -8.85 6.16
CA LEU A 107 -4.91 -8.04 6.84
C LEU A 107 -5.34 -7.70 8.27
N SER A 108 -4.45 -7.96 9.22
CA SER A 108 -4.66 -7.71 10.64
C SER A 108 -3.39 -7.21 11.31
N TRP A 109 -3.46 -6.91 12.60
CA TRP A 109 -2.29 -6.51 13.39
C TRP A 109 -1.17 -7.57 13.41
N LYS A 110 -1.49 -8.86 13.23
CA LYS A 110 -0.48 -9.94 13.09
C LYS A 110 0.41 -9.75 11.87
N ASP A 111 -0.11 -9.10 10.83
CA ASP A 111 0.67 -8.83 9.62
C ASP A 111 1.65 -7.67 9.80
N VAL A 112 1.39 -6.77 10.77
CA VAL A 112 2.36 -5.77 11.21
C VAL A 112 3.52 -6.46 11.92
N GLU A 113 3.25 -7.42 12.80
CA GLU A 113 4.28 -8.24 13.45
C GLU A 113 5.10 -9.04 12.43
N TRP A 114 4.45 -9.68 11.47
CA TRP A 114 5.11 -10.36 10.36
C TRP A 114 5.98 -9.41 9.53
N LEU A 115 5.48 -8.20 9.20
CA LEU A 115 6.27 -7.24 8.43
C LEU A 115 7.52 -6.82 9.22
N LYS A 116 7.39 -6.57 10.53
CA LYS A 116 8.53 -6.29 11.42
C LYS A 116 9.53 -7.45 11.48
N SER A 117 9.09 -8.70 11.29
CA SER A 117 10.00 -9.85 11.31
C SER A 117 10.83 -10.00 10.03
N ILE A 118 10.52 -9.26 8.95
CA ILE A 118 11.21 -9.38 7.65
C ILE A 118 11.96 -8.11 7.23
N THR A 119 11.86 -7.01 7.99
CA THR A 119 12.55 -5.74 7.72
C THR A 119 12.99 -5.08 9.01
N SER A 120 14.13 -4.39 8.98
CA SER A 120 14.58 -3.51 10.06
C SER A 120 14.27 -2.03 9.79
N LEU A 121 13.69 -1.71 8.63
CA LEU A 121 13.30 -0.34 8.32
C LEU A 121 12.14 0.11 9.22
N PRO A 122 12.09 1.42 9.57
CA PRO A 122 10.90 2.03 10.15
C PRO A 122 9.65 1.71 9.33
N ILE A 123 8.58 1.26 10.00
CA ILE A 123 7.27 1.02 9.38
C ILE A 123 6.34 2.17 9.73
N LEU A 124 5.71 2.77 8.73
CA LEU A 124 4.66 3.77 8.88
C LEU A 124 3.33 3.17 8.43
N LEU A 125 2.29 3.27 9.26
CA LEU A 125 0.94 2.83 8.88
C LEU A 125 0.16 3.96 8.22
N LYS A 126 -0.17 3.82 6.94
CA LYS A 126 -0.98 4.78 6.18
C LYS A 126 -2.42 4.30 6.07
N GLY A 127 -3.35 5.14 6.51
CA GLY A 127 -4.79 4.83 6.47
C GLY A 127 -5.50 4.92 7.83
N ILE A 128 -4.82 5.42 8.86
CA ILE A 128 -5.38 5.58 10.20
C ILE A 128 -6.29 6.82 10.23
N LEU A 129 -7.50 6.69 10.76
CA LEU A 129 -8.48 7.77 10.86
C LEU A 129 -9.12 7.87 12.25
N THR A 130 -8.74 7.02 13.20
CA THR A 130 -9.36 6.90 14.53
C THR A 130 -8.30 6.82 15.63
N ALA A 131 -8.62 7.35 16.81
CA ALA A 131 -7.75 7.26 17.97
C ALA A 131 -7.49 5.79 18.40
N GLU A 132 -8.48 4.91 18.25
CA GLU A 132 -8.37 3.51 18.66
C GLU A 132 -7.28 2.77 17.88
N ASP A 133 -7.24 2.95 16.56
CA ASP A 133 -6.23 2.29 15.73
C ASP A 133 -4.88 3.01 15.81
N ALA A 134 -4.85 4.32 16.13
CA ALA A 134 -3.62 5.02 16.46
C ALA A 134 -2.95 4.43 17.73
N ARG A 135 -3.72 4.18 18.79
CA ARG A 135 -3.22 3.53 20.02
C ARG A 135 -2.68 2.13 19.74
N LYS A 136 -3.40 1.31 18.97
CA LYS A 136 -2.91 -0.01 18.55
C LYS A 136 -1.64 0.07 17.70
N ALA A 137 -1.48 1.10 16.87
CA ALA A 137 -0.25 1.31 16.11
C ALA A 137 0.94 1.56 17.05
N VAL A 138 0.76 2.37 18.08
CA VAL A 138 1.78 2.59 19.13
C VAL A 138 2.11 1.29 19.85
N GLU A 139 1.10 0.52 20.28
CA GLU A 139 1.29 -0.79 20.93
C GLU A 139 2.01 -1.80 20.04
N ALA A 140 1.73 -1.81 18.74
CA ALA A 140 2.41 -2.63 17.75
C ALA A 140 3.87 -2.18 17.50
N GLY A 141 4.29 -1.03 18.05
CA GLY A 141 5.63 -0.50 17.95
C GLY A 141 6.04 -0.16 16.51
N VAL A 142 5.12 0.44 15.74
CA VAL A 142 5.45 1.04 14.44
C VAL A 142 6.13 2.41 14.63
N ALA A 143 6.86 2.88 13.62
CA ALA A 143 7.59 4.13 13.71
C ALA A 143 6.71 5.38 13.54
N GLY A 144 5.48 5.22 13.09
CA GLY A 144 4.52 6.31 12.97
C GLY A 144 3.27 5.93 12.20
N VAL A 145 2.33 6.87 12.15
CA VAL A 145 1.07 6.77 11.40
C VAL A 145 0.95 7.90 10.39
N ILE A 146 0.22 7.66 9.31
CA ILE A 146 -0.13 8.66 8.31
C ILE A 146 -1.66 8.73 8.27
N VAL A 147 -2.19 9.84 8.78
CA VAL A 147 -3.63 10.16 8.73
C VAL A 147 -4.04 10.32 7.27
N SER A 148 -4.82 9.36 6.76
CA SER A 148 -5.10 9.22 5.34
C SER A 148 -6.45 8.55 5.14
N ASN A 149 -7.33 9.18 4.36
CA ASN A 149 -8.55 8.55 3.83
C ASN A 149 -8.36 8.09 2.37
N HIS A 150 -7.10 7.81 1.99
CA HIS A 150 -6.70 7.41 0.65
C HIS A 150 -7.04 8.45 -0.45
N GLY A 151 -7.10 9.73 -0.07
CA GLY A 151 -7.52 10.81 -0.97
C GLY A 151 -9.00 10.71 -1.37
N GLY A 152 -9.85 10.22 -0.47
CA GLY A 152 -11.29 10.04 -0.70
C GLY A 152 -11.63 8.93 -1.70
N ARG A 153 -10.74 7.96 -1.92
CA ARG A 153 -10.88 6.93 -2.98
C ARG A 153 -11.27 5.55 -2.48
N GLN A 154 -11.45 5.39 -1.16
CA GLN A 154 -11.70 4.10 -0.50
C GLN A 154 -13.13 4.03 0.06
N LEU A 155 -13.33 4.41 1.32
CA LEU A 155 -14.65 4.50 1.94
C LEU A 155 -15.16 5.94 1.81
N ASP A 156 -16.24 6.13 1.05
CA ASP A 156 -16.94 7.41 1.00
C ASP A 156 -17.61 7.73 2.35
N TYR A 157 -17.86 9.01 2.64
CA TYR A 157 -18.27 9.53 3.95
C TYR A 157 -17.24 9.38 5.08
N ALA A 158 -16.04 8.86 4.81
CA ALA A 158 -14.93 9.00 5.73
C ALA A 158 -14.62 10.49 5.96
N PRO A 159 -14.22 10.89 7.18
CA PRO A 159 -13.96 12.29 7.49
C PRO A 159 -12.80 12.85 6.65
N ALA A 160 -12.77 14.18 6.52
CA ALA A 160 -11.59 14.86 6.02
C ALA A 160 -10.42 14.60 6.98
N THR A 161 -9.24 14.30 6.44
CA THR A 161 -8.07 13.93 7.26
C THR A 161 -7.68 15.02 8.26
N ILE A 162 -7.88 16.30 7.93
CA ILE A 162 -7.61 17.41 8.85
C ILE A 162 -8.56 17.42 10.05
N SER A 163 -9.80 16.93 9.90
CA SER A 163 -10.81 16.94 10.96
C SER A 163 -10.58 15.86 12.01
N VAL A 164 -9.85 14.79 11.68
CA VAL A 164 -9.48 13.71 12.61
C VAL A 164 -8.00 13.74 13.00
N LEU A 165 -7.23 14.71 12.50
CA LEU A 165 -5.81 14.80 12.78
C LEU A 165 -5.53 14.97 14.28
N GLU A 166 -6.30 15.83 14.95
CA GLU A 166 -6.18 16.07 16.39
C GLU A 166 -6.58 14.85 17.23
N GLU A 167 -7.58 14.09 16.80
CA GLU A 167 -8.00 12.86 17.47
C GLU A 167 -6.91 11.77 17.45
N VAL A 168 -6.15 11.71 16.34
CA VAL A 168 -5.06 10.73 16.15
C VAL A 168 -3.74 11.15 16.83
N TYR A 169 -3.60 12.43 17.22
CA TYR A 169 -2.38 13.00 17.79
C TYR A 169 -2.09 12.57 19.23
#